data_AF-A0A1W1IKG3-F1
#
_entry.id   AF-A0A1W1IKG3-F1
#
_cell.length_a   1.000
_cell.length_b   1.000
_cell.length_c   1.000
_cell.angle_alpha   90.00
_cell.angle_beta   90.00
_cell.angle_gamma   90.00
#
_symmetry.space_group_name_H-M   'P 1'
#
loop_
_entity.id
_entity.type
_entity.pdbx_description
1 polymer ?
#
loop_
_entity_poly.entity_id
_entity_poly.type
_entity_poly.pdbx_seq_one_letter_code
_entity_poly.pdbx_strand_id
1 'polypeptide(L)'
;MTQVRRIFYGAGYLLDQIGKQTGVYADLKAIFPEHYKQILSIAYYLILEENNALSRFSHWQKLHHHPYCQDIPSQRSSDLFQAIDEEGRMAFFQKQGNRRMEKEYWAFDTTSISSYSEVLSQVKKGRNKE
;
A
#
# COMPACT_ATOMS: atom_id res chain seq x y z
N MET A 1 -24.88 -2.88 26.57
CA MET A 1 -24.76 -1.44 26.29
C MET A 1 -24.32 -1.28 24.84
N THR A 2 -25.09 -0.59 24.01
CA THR A 2 -24.70 -0.33 22.61
C THR A 2 -23.67 0.79 22.58
N GLN A 3 -22.42 0.48 22.24
CA GLN A 3 -21.35 1.47 22.17
C GLN A 3 -21.40 2.16 20.80
N VAL A 4 -21.72 3.45 20.79
CA VAL A 4 -21.69 4.28 19.57
C VAL A 4 -20.27 4.80 19.38
N ARG A 5 -19.66 4.53 18.23
CA ARG A 5 -18.31 4.98 17.88
C ARG A 5 -18.36 5.84 16.63
N ARG A 6 -17.78 7.04 16.70
CA ARG A 6 -17.56 7.90 15.53
C ARG A 6 -16.37 7.38 14.73
N ILE A 7 -16.54 7.21 13.42
CA ILE A 7 -15.51 6.77 12.48
C ILE A 7 -15.55 7.69 11.25
N PHE A 8 -14.38 8.12 10.79
CA PHE A 8 -14.18 8.79 9.51
C PHE A 8 -14.31 7.76 8.39
N TYR A 9 -15.43 7.85 7.64
CA TYR A 9 -15.78 6.86 6.63
C TYR A 9 -15.50 7.33 5.20
N GLY A 10 -15.68 8.63 4.92
CA GLY A 10 -15.72 9.17 3.55
C GLY A 10 -14.47 8.89 2.73
N ALA A 11 -13.29 9.15 3.27
CA ALA A 11 -12.02 8.94 2.57
C ALA A 11 -11.76 7.45 2.29
N GLY A 12 -11.93 6.59 3.30
CA GLY A 12 -11.77 5.14 3.14
C GLY A 12 -12.75 4.56 2.11
N TYR A 13 -14.00 5.03 2.12
CA TYR A 13 -15.00 4.62 1.12
C TYR A 13 -14.63 5.07 -0.29
N LEU A 14 -14.14 6.30 -0.47
CA LEU A 14 -13.68 6.77 -1.78
C LEU A 14 -12.54 5.87 -2.30
N LEU A 15 -11.57 5.55 -1.46
CA LEU A 15 -10.47 4.67 -1.82
C LEU A 15 -10.93 3.23 -2.12
N ASP A 16 -11.98 2.74 -1.45
CA ASP A 16 -12.61 1.45 -1.80
C ASP A 16 -13.18 1.48 -3.22
N GLN A 17 -13.87 2.57 -3.57
CA GLN A 17 -14.45 2.72 -4.92
C GLN A 17 -13.35 2.82 -5.98
N ILE A 18 -12.31 3.62 -5.73
CA ILE A 18 -11.15 3.71 -6.63
C ILE A 18 -10.51 2.33 -6.80
N GLY A 19 -10.26 1.61 -5.70
CA GLY A 19 -9.67 0.27 -5.73
C GLY A 19 -10.50 -0.74 -6.52
N LYS A 20 -11.83 -0.67 -6.43
CA LYS A 20 -12.75 -1.50 -7.22
C LYS A 20 -12.75 -1.12 -8.71
N GLN A 21 -12.88 0.18 -9.02
CA GLN A 21 -12.95 0.67 -10.40
C GLN A 21 -11.65 0.45 -11.17
N THR A 22 -10.50 0.66 -10.52
CA THR A 22 -9.16 0.45 -11.11
C THR A 22 -8.75 -1.02 -11.16
N GLY A 23 -9.52 -1.92 -10.56
CA GLY A 23 -9.21 -3.35 -10.44
C GLY A 23 -8.13 -3.69 -9.41
N VAL A 24 -7.52 -2.69 -8.75
CA VAL A 24 -6.47 -2.89 -7.72
C VAL A 24 -6.95 -3.82 -6.61
N TYR A 25 -8.19 -3.68 -6.15
CA TYR A 25 -8.76 -4.55 -5.12
C TYR A 25 -8.78 -6.02 -5.55
N ALA A 26 -9.25 -6.28 -6.77
CA ALA A 26 -9.39 -7.63 -7.30
C ALA A 26 -8.02 -8.28 -7.54
N ASP A 27 -7.07 -7.52 -8.09
CA ASP A 27 -5.73 -8.01 -8.38
C ASP A 27 -4.96 -8.32 -7.09
N LEU A 28 -5.01 -7.43 -6.10
CA LEU A 28 -4.41 -7.70 -4.79
C LEU A 28 -5.04 -8.91 -4.10
N LYS A 29 -6.37 -9.06 -4.17
CA LYS A 29 -7.05 -10.23 -3.60
C LYS A 29 -6.65 -11.53 -4.29
N ALA A 30 -6.43 -11.51 -5.59
CA ALA A 30 -6.02 -12.70 -6.35
C ALA A 30 -4.58 -13.10 -6.05
N ILE A 31 -3.68 -12.13 -5.84
CA ILE A 31 -2.25 -12.37 -5.64
C ILE A 31 -1.92 -12.64 -4.17
N PHE A 32 -2.50 -11.87 -3.26
CA PHE A 32 -2.21 -11.92 -1.82
C PHE A 32 -3.51 -12.19 -1.03
N PRO A 33 -4.17 -13.36 -1.20
CA PRO A 33 -5.51 -13.62 -0.66
C PRO A 33 -5.61 -13.46 0.87
N GLU A 34 -4.54 -13.77 1.60
CA GLU A 34 -4.49 -13.64 3.05
C GLU A 34 -4.19 -12.21 3.53
N HIS A 35 -3.53 -11.41 2.69
CA HIS A 35 -2.94 -10.13 3.10
C HIS A 35 -3.52 -8.91 2.38
N TYR A 36 -4.33 -9.07 1.34
CA TYR A 36 -4.78 -7.96 0.49
C TYR A 36 -5.51 -6.85 1.27
N LYS A 37 -6.30 -7.20 2.30
CA LYS A 37 -6.97 -6.21 3.15
C LYS A 37 -5.98 -5.39 3.98
N GLN A 38 -4.92 -6.04 4.47
CA GLN A 38 -3.86 -5.37 5.23
C GLN A 38 -3.07 -4.43 4.31
N ILE A 39 -2.71 -4.90 3.12
CA ILE A 39 -2.02 -4.11 2.09
C ILE A 39 -2.85 -2.86 1.74
N LEU A 40 -4.15 -3.02 1.44
CA LEU A 40 -5.04 -1.90 1.15
C LEU A 40 -5.15 -0.93 2.33
N SER A 41 -5.24 -1.44 3.56
CA SER A 41 -5.34 -0.59 4.75
C SER A 41 -4.08 0.25 4.96
N ILE A 42 -2.89 -0.32 4.75
CA ILE A 42 -1.63 0.43 4.78
C ILE A 42 -1.58 1.45 3.65
N ALA A 43 -1.99 1.09 2.44
CA ALA A 43 -2.05 2.04 1.33
C ALA A 43 -2.96 3.24 1.66
N TYR A 44 -4.13 2.99 2.28
CA TYR A 44 -5.06 4.06 2.65
C TYR A 44 -4.46 4.96 3.71
N TYR A 45 -3.81 4.37 4.72
CA TYR A 45 -3.08 5.12 5.72
C TYR A 45 -1.99 6.00 5.09
N LEU A 46 -1.15 5.44 4.22
CA LEU A 46 -0.05 6.18 3.58
C LEU A 46 -0.53 7.30 2.65
N ILE A 47 -1.69 7.14 2.01
CA ILE A 47 -2.32 8.18 1.19
C ILE A 47 -2.89 9.31 2.05
N LEU A 48 -3.51 8.98 3.19
CA LEU A 48 -4.24 9.94 4.02
C LEU A 48 -3.38 10.63 5.08
N GLU A 49 -2.31 9.97 5.52
CA GLU A 49 -1.38 10.44 6.54
C GLU A 49 0.02 10.62 5.93
N GLU A 50 0.12 11.55 4.99
CA GLU A 50 1.37 11.85 4.29
C GLU A 50 2.49 12.19 5.29
N ASN A 51 3.69 11.67 5.05
CA ASN A 51 4.90 11.90 5.87
C ASN A 51 4.85 11.37 7.31
N ASN A 52 3.91 10.49 7.65
CA ASN A 52 3.86 9.85 8.97
C ASN A 52 4.51 8.45 8.98
N ALA A 53 5.14 8.13 10.11
CA ALA A 53 5.69 6.81 10.36
C ALA A 53 4.56 5.78 10.55
N LEU A 54 4.74 4.59 9.96
CA LEU A 54 3.75 3.50 10.02
C LEU A 54 3.40 3.05 11.45
N SER A 55 4.26 3.32 12.43
CA SER A 55 3.95 3.14 13.86
C SER A 55 2.72 3.92 14.34
N ARG A 56 2.28 4.95 13.62
CA ARG A 56 1.04 5.69 13.93
C ARG A 56 -0.22 5.02 13.36
N PHE A 57 -0.11 3.94 12.58
CA PHE A 57 -1.26 3.21 12.06
C PHE A 57 -2.23 2.80 13.17
N SER A 58 -1.70 2.32 14.30
CA SER A 58 -2.49 1.90 15.47
C SER A 58 -3.35 3.00 16.08
N HIS A 59 -2.93 4.26 15.93
CA HIS A 59 -3.74 5.41 16.32
C HIS A 59 -4.77 5.74 15.24
N TRP A 60 -4.31 5.82 13.99
CA TRP A 60 -5.14 6.20 12.83
C TRP A 60 -6.33 5.25 12.62
N GLN A 61 -6.11 3.93 12.66
CA GLN A 61 -7.14 2.92 12.41
C GLN A 61 -8.33 3.06 13.36
N LYS A 62 -8.09 3.56 14.58
CA LYS A 62 -9.15 3.70 15.58
C LYS A 62 -10.22 4.72 15.18
N LEU A 63 -9.88 5.65 14.29
CA LEU A 63 -10.76 6.72 13.89
C LEU A 63 -11.23 6.57 12.45
N HIS A 64 -10.71 5.63 11.67
CA HIS A 64 -10.95 5.56 10.23
C HIS A 64 -11.51 4.22 9.78
N HIS A 65 -12.35 4.25 8.74
CA HIS A 65 -12.74 3.05 8.03
C HIS A 65 -11.62 2.60 7.09
N HIS A 66 -11.28 1.31 7.12
CA HIS A 66 -10.29 0.71 6.23
C HIS A 66 -10.54 -0.81 6.08
N PRO A 67 -10.09 -1.46 4.98
CA PRO A 67 -10.53 -2.81 4.62
C PRO A 67 -10.21 -3.94 5.61
N TYR A 68 -9.15 -3.81 6.40
CA TYR A 68 -8.74 -4.81 7.40
C TYR A 68 -9.51 -4.69 8.71
N CYS A 69 -10.06 -3.51 9.03
CA CYS A 69 -10.80 -3.18 10.26
C CYS A 69 -10.11 -3.57 11.59
N GLN A 70 -8.80 -3.84 11.56
CA GLN A 70 -8.01 -4.22 12.73
C GLN A 70 -6.66 -3.48 12.73
N ASP A 71 -6.02 -3.48 13.88
CA ASP A 71 -4.69 -2.90 14.02
C ASP A 71 -3.63 -3.70 13.24
N ILE A 72 -2.64 -2.99 12.72
CA ILE A 72 -1.42 -3.54 12.12
C ILE A 72 -0.25 -2.87 12.85
N PRO A 73 0.18 -3.41 14.01
CA PRO A 73 1.30 -2.86 14.76
C PRO A 73 2.60 -2.91 13.95
N SER A 74 3.58 -2.08 14.29
CA SER A 74 4.86 -1.97 13.54
C SER A 74 5.53 -3.32 13.24
N GLN A 75 5.54 -4.24 14.21
CA GLN A 75 6.11 -5.59 13.99
C GLN A 75 5.35 -6.36 12.90
N ARG A 76 4.01 -6.30 12.92
CA ARG A 76 3.16 -6.95 11.91
C ARG A 76 3.24 -6.26 10.56
N SER A 77 3.50 -4.96 10.53
CA SER A 77 3.79 -4.25 9.29
C SER A 77 5.08 -4.75 8.65
N SER A 78 6.13 -5.01 9.43
CA SER A 78 7.37 -5.61 8.93
C SER A 78 7.15 -7.00 8.38
N ASP A 79 6.43 -7.86 9.11
CA ASP A 79 6.06 -9.21 8.63
C ASP A 79 5.28 -9.14 7.31
N LEU A 80 4.32 -8.22 7.20
CA LEU A 80 3.52 -8.02 6.01
C LEU A 80 4.38 -7.58 4.81
N PHE A 81 5.30 -6.64 4.98
CA PHE A 81 6.19 -6.23 3.89
C PHE A 81 7.12 -7.36 3.44
N GLN A 82 7.55 -8.23 4.35
CA GLN A 82 8.32 -9.42 3.99
C GLN A 82 7.50 -10.46 3.23
N ALA A 83 6.19 -10.52 3.46
CA ALA A 83 5.27 -11.42 2.74
C ALA A 83 4.96 -10.94 1.30
N ILE A 84 5.27 -9.69 0.96
CA ILE A 84 5.14 -9.15 -0.40
C ILE A 84 6.42 -9.50 -1.18
N ASP A 85 6.43 -10.68 -1.77
CA ASP A 85 7.54 -11.17 -2.57
C ASP A 85 7.63 -10.52 -3.96
N GLU A 86 8.75 -10.76 -4.64
CA GLU A 86 8.99 -10.22 -5.98
C GLU A 86 8.02 -10.80 -7.02
N GLU A 87 7.72 -12.09 -6.93
CA GLU A 87 6.78 -12.75 -7.83
C GLU A 87 5.39 -12.11 -7.75
N GLY A 88 4.85 -11.92 -6.54
CA GLY A 88 3.57 -11.26 -6.33
C GLY A 88 3.57 -9.80 -6.78
N ARG A 89 4.66 -9.06 -6.55
CA ARG A 89 4.81 -7.68 -7.07
C ARG A 89 4.77 -7.65 -8.60
N MET A 90 5.51 -8.53 -9.26
CA MET A 90 5.53 -8.59 -10.72
C MET A 90 4.18 -9.03 -11.29
N ALA A 91 3.52 -10.00 -10.66
CA ALA A 91 2.16 -10.41 -11.03
C ALA A 91 1.16 -9.26 -10.92
N PHE A 92 1.29 -8.41 -9.89
CA PHE A 92 0.45 -7.22 -9.72
C PHE A 92 0.65 -6.24 -10.88
N PHE A 93 1.92 -5.92 -11.21
CA PHE A 93 2.22 -5.02 -12.32
C PHE A 93 1.76 -5.57 -13.68
N GLN A 94 1.90 -6.88 -13.92
CA GLN A 94 1.39 -7.51 -15.14
C GLN A 94 -0.13 -7.40 -15.25
N LYS A 95 -0.88 -7.69 -14.18
CA LYS A 95 -2.35 -7.56 -14.18
C LYS A 95 -2.80 -6.11 -14.40
N GLN A 96 -2.18 -5.17 -13.70
CA GLN A 96 -2.50 -3.75 -13.81
C GLN A 96 -2.10 -3.17 -15.17
N GLY A 97 -0.97 -3.61 -15.74
CA GLY A 97 -0.51 -3.26 -17.08
C GLY A 97 -1.47 -3.78 -18.15
N ASN A 98 -1.81 -5.07 -18.12
CA ASN A 98 -2.75 -5.69 -19.07
C ASN A 98 -4.11 -4.98 -19.11
N ARG A 99 -4.58 -4.47 -17.97
CA ARG A 99 -5.84 -3.71 -17.88
C ARG A 99 -5.78 -2.34 -18.57
N ARG A 100 -4.59 -1.76 -18.75
CA ARG A 100 -4.35 -0.38 -19.22
C ARG A 100 -3.69 -0.29 -20.60
N MET A 101 -3.12 -1.39 -21.11
CA MET A 101 -2.39 -1.42 -22.39
C MET A 101 -3.14 -0.79 -23.57
N GLU A 102 -4.47 -0.88 -23.60
CA GLU A 102 -5.26 -0.40 -24.74
C GLU A 102 -5.56 1.11 -24.70
N LYS A 103 -5.26 1.84 -23.61
CA LYS A 103 -5.73 3.23 -23.40
C LYS A 103 -4.69 4.25 -22.95
N GLU A 104 -3.44 3.87 -22.70
CA GLU A 104 -2.43 4.75 -22.09
C GLU A 104 -1.15 4.88 -22.94
N TYR A 105 -0.54 6.07 -22.91
CA TYR A 105 0.75 6.34 -23.54
C TYR A 105 1.89 5.82 -22.64
N TRP A 106 2.94 5.27 -23.24
CA TRP A 106 4.11 4.80 -22.52
C TRP A 106 4.96 6.00 -22.10
N ALA A 107 5.00 6.29 -20.80
CA ALA A 107 5.95 7.22 -20.20
C ALA A 107 7.08 6.41 -19.55
N PHE A 108 8.30 6.57 -20.05
CA PHE A 108 9.50 5.98 -19.47
C PHE A 108 10.35 7.06 -18.84
N ASP A 109 10.56 6.97 -17.54
CA ASP A 109 11.45 7.83 -16.78
C ASP A 109 12.36 6.97 -15.89
N THR A 110 13.57 7.44 -15.62
CA THR A 110 14.51 6.76 -14.71
C THR A 110 14.72 7.62 -13.49
N THR A 111 14.22 7.16 -12.34
CA THR A 111 14.49 7.77 -11.04
C THR A 111 15.44 6.90 -10.22
N SER A 112 16.26 7.53 -9.37
CA SER A 112 17.13 6.84 -8.41
C SER A 112 16.57 7.00 -6.99
N ILE A 113 16.62 5.93 -6.20
CA ILE A 113 16.38 5.98 -4.76
C ILE A 113 17.74 6.13 -4.08
N SER A 114 17.94 7.23 -3.36
CA SER A 114 19.16 7.49 -2.59
C SER A 114 18.87 7.44 -1.09
N SER A 115 19.84 6.96 -0.31
CA SER A 115 19.74 6.93 1.15
C SER A 115 21.12 7.09 1.79
N TYR A 116 21.18 7.91 2.85
CA TYR A 116 22.35 8.05 3.72
C TYR A 116 22.37 7.03 4.86
N SER A 117 21.44 6.07 4.87
CA SER A 117 21.37 5.06 5.91
C SER A 117 22.66 4.21 5.97
N GLU A 118 23.26 4.14 7.15
CA GLU A 118 24.44 3.30 7.38
C GLU A 118 24.11 1.81 7.37
N VAL A 119 22.83 1.45 7.56
CA VAL A 119 22.37 0.06 7.73
C VAL A 119 21.72 -0.53 6.48
N LEU A 120 21.35 0.28 5.48
CA LEU A 120 20.75 -0.18 4.22
C LEU A 120 21.79 -0.28 3.10
N SER A 121 22.62 -1.32 3.17
CA SER A 121 23.69 -1.58 2.18
C SER A 121 23.20 -1.71 0.73
N GLN A 122 21.94 -2.12 0.54
CA GLN A 122 21.27 -2.26 -0.76
C GLN A 122 21.06 -0.91 -1.48
N VAL A 123 20.87 0.18 -0.72
CA VAL A 123 20.60 1.52 -1.27
C VAL A 123 21.88 2.37 -1.32
N LYS A 124 22.90 1.99 -0.54
CA LYS A 124 24.20 2.70 -0.44
C LYS A 124 24.96 2.82 -1.78
N LYS A 125 24.63 1.99 -2.77
CA LYS A 125 25.31 1.96 -4.09
C LYS A 125 24.56 2.70 -5.20
N GLY A 126 23.49 3.44 -4.87
CA GLY A 126 22.83 4.34 -5.82
C GLY A 126 23.72 5.53 -6.18
N ARG A 127 24.72 5.33 -7.05
CA ARG A 127 25.34 6.44 -7.77
C ARG A 127 24.30 6.95 -8.76
N ASN A 128 23.95 8.24 -8.66
CA ASN A 128 23.19 8.91 -9.70
C ASN A 128 23.88 8.64 -11.06
N LYS A 129 23.08 8.46 -12.12
CA LYS A 129 23.58 8.45 -13.49
C LYS A 129 23.99 9.88 -13.88
N GLU A 130 25.06 10.39 -13.27
CA GLU A 130 25.92 11.49 -13.74
C GLU A 130 27.33 11.28 -13.17
#